data_AF-A0A0V8SL11-F1
#
_entry.id   AF-A0A0V8SL11-F1
#
_cell.length_a   1.000
_cell.length_b   1.000
_cell.length_c   1.000
_cell.angle_alpha   90.00
_cell.angle_beta   90.00
_cell.angle_gamma   90.00
#
_symmetry.space_group_name_H-M   'P 1'
#
loop_
_entity.id
_entity.type
_entity.pdbx_description
1 polymer ?
#
loop_
_entity_poly.entity_id
_entity_poly.type
_entity_poly.pdbx_seq_one_letter_code
_entity_poly.pdbx_strand_id
1 'polypeptide(L)'
;MDVAVLGATGDVGRQICTQLVERQVLPPTSRLQLVGRPGGASGRAVHGLRTDLVDAYDEHAPLLDVALDPDDVVADVVVVAAGRTPPPTSDGVPASRAELAADNAAVFRAYADALAAHGSGSEVVVVVSNPVELGVAILAERLGRHRVIGMGAWLDTLRFRRELAVSLGVRRHRVGGFVGGQHGEDAVPLWSTVRISGLDVDERERAVARLRAGRTLATFPAEVADAKAQLMAVASRDIAAAFALIDTWPPDLRVVARPWMTHQSGAKTATGTASATIDLVETILDGREIVVAGQVALAGEASVGGSPVDGVLGVPVVVGPEGWTRVLLDPLPPDEDARLAQAAAAVAAGSAPWTGTTPTTTPATTDGAAR
;
A
#
# COMPACT_ATOMS: atom_id res chain seq x y z
N MET A 1 -0.83 23.92 2.26
CA MET A 1 -0.97 22.83 1.27
C MET A 1 -2.32 22.21 1.50
N ASP A 2 -3.10 22.04 0.44
CA ASP A 2 -4.45 21.47 0.47
C ASP A 2 -4.41 19.96 0.25
N VAL A 3 -5.38 19.25 0.83
CA VAL A 3 -5.53 17.80 0.67
C VAL A 3 -6.91 17.47 0.14
N ALA A 4 -7.01 16.57 -0.84
CA ALA A 4 -8.27 15.98 -1.27
C ALA A 4 -8.31 14.50 -0.91
N VAL A 5 -9.42 14.03 -0.33
CA VAL A 5 -9.64 12.61 -0.03
C VAL A 5 -10.75 12.06 -0.92
N LEU A 6 -10.35 11.30 -1.94
CA LEU A 6 -11.25 10.61 -2.85
C LEU A 6 -11.93 9.45 -2.13
N GLY A 7 -13.26 9.40 -2.16
CA GLY A 7 -14.01 8.36 -1.44
C GLY A 7 -14.09 8.63 0.06
N ALA A 8 -14.17 9.91 0.47
CA ALA A 8 -14.16 10.36 1.86
C ALA A 8 -15.22 9.68 2.76
N THR A 9 -16.31 9.18 2.19
CA THR A 9 -17.40 8.53 2.95
C THR A 9 -17.23 7.02 3.14
N GLY A 10 -16.23 6.39 2.50
CA GLY A 10 -15.90 4.98 2.73
C GLY A 10 -15.22 4.79 4.08
N ASP A 11 -15.13 3.55 4.59
CA ASP A 11 -14.59 3.32 5.93
C ASP A 11 -13.15 3.81 6.09
N VAL A 12 -12.30 3.58 5.08
CA VAL A 12 -10.91 4.05 5.07
C VAL A 12 -10.87 5.57 4.86
N GLY A 13 -11.61 6.10 3.87
CA GLY A 13 -11.65 7.53 3.58
C GLY A 13 -12.12 8.36 4.77
N ARG A 14 -13.17 7.92 5.47
CA ARG A 14 -13.67 8.59 6.68
C ARG A 14 -12.60 8.60 7.76
N GLN A 15 -11.95 7.47 7.99
CA GLN A 15 -10.89 7.37 8.99
C GLN A 15 -9.68 8.25 8.67
N ILE A 16 -9.33 8.39 7.38
CA ILE A 16 -8.28 9.32 6.92
C ILE A 16 -8.71 10.76 7.21
N CYS A 17 -9.94 11.15 6.82
CA CYS A 17 -10.44 12.50 7.06
C CYS A 17 -10.46 12.84 8.55
N THR A 18 -10.98 11.94 9.39
CA THR A 18 -11.01 12.12 10.85
C THR A 18 -9.61 12.29 11.41
N GLN A 19 -8.66 11.42 11.06
CA GLN A 19 -7.30 11.52 11.61
C GLN A 19 -6.52 12.74 11.07
N LEU A 20 -6.75 13.18 9.83
CA LEU A 20 -6.14 14.43 9.31
C LEU A 20 -6.56 15.63 10.16
N VAL A 21 -7.83 15.70 10.55
CA VAL A 21 -8.39 16.79 11.38
C VAL A 21 -7.96 16.64 12.85
N GLU A 22 -8.15 15.45 13.44
CA GLU A 22 -7.84 15.17 14.85
C GLU A 22 -6.35 15.36 15.18
N ARG A 23 -5.46 14.97 14.27
CA ARG A 23 -4.01 15.16 14.43
C ARG A 23 -3.52 16.55 14.03
N GLN A 24 -4.41 17.41 13.52
CA GLN A 24 -4.07 18.76 13.04
C GLN A 24 -2.96 18.74 11.97
N VAL A 25 -3.03 17.76 11.06
CA VAL A 25 -2.06 17.63 9.96
C VAL A 25 -2.12 18.83 9.03
N LEU A 26 -3.31 19.42 8.88
CA LEU A 26 -3.55 20.63 8.09
C LEU A 26 -3.83 21.80 9.02
N PRO A 27 -3.20 22.97 8.80
CA PRO A 27 -3.54 24.17 9.57
C PRO A 27 -4.95 24.66 9.18
N PRO A 28 -5.62 25.45 10.04
CA PRO A 28 -6.95 26.01 9.75
C PRO A 28 -7.04 26.84 8.46
N THR A 29 -5.91 27.33 7.95
CA THR A 29 -5.83 28.10 6.70
C THR A 29 -5.73 27.24 5.44
N SER A 30 -5.52 25.93 5.58
CA SER A 30 -5.52 24.98 4.45
C SER A 30 -6.89 24.36 4.26
N ARG A 31 -7.11 23.74 3.10
CA ARG A 31 -8.36 23.06 2.77
C ARG A 31 -8.22 21.55 2.82
N LEU A 32 -9.24 20.89 3.36
CA LEU A 32 -9.48 19.46 3.21
C LEU A 32 -10.73 19.26 2.36
N GLN A 33 -10.55 18.80 1.13
CA GLN A 33 -11.63 18.51 0.21
C GLN A 33 -12.10 17.05 0.38
N LEU A 34 -13.36 16.89 0.79
CA LEU A 34 -14.01 15.60 0.98
C LEU A 34 -14.74 15.22 -0.31
N VAL A 35 -14.26 14.20 -1.01
CA VAL A 35 -14.80 13.87 -2.34
C VAL A 35 -15.73 12.67 -2.29
N GLY A 36 -16.98 12.91 -2.69
CA GLY A 36 -18.06 11.93 -2.79
C GLY A 36 -18.28 11.42 -4.22
N ARG A 37 -19.48 10.91 -4.51
CA ARG A 37 -19.93 10.58 -5.88
C ARG A 37 -21.33 11.13 -6.14
N PRO A 38 -21.61 11.68 -7.33
CA PRO A 38 -22.90 12.28 -7.63
C PRO A 38 -23.98 11.19 -7.72
N GLY A 39 -25.22 11.55 -7.40
CA GLY A 39 -26.38 10.66 -7.51
C GLY A 39 -26.40 9.43 -6.58
N GLY A 40 -25.37 9.23 -5.75
CA GLY A 40 -25.23 8.06 -4.88
C GLY A 40 -25.38 8.36 -3.38
N ALA A 41 -25.37 7.31 -2.56
CA ALA A 41 -25.36 7.43 -1.11
C ALA A 41 -24.13 8.20 -0.58
N SER A 42 -22.98 8.05 -1.26
CA SER A 42 -21.74 8.76 -0.93
C SER A 42 -21.88 10.29 -1.08
N GLY A 43 -22.47 10.78 -2.16
CA GLY A 43 -22.64 12.22 -2.37
C GLY A 43 -23.55 12.89 -1.33
N ARG A 44 -24.53 12.18 -0.78
CA ARG A 44 -25.30 12.70 0.36
C ARG A 44 -24.52 12.62 1.67
N ALA A 45 -23.86 11.48 1.90
CA ALA A 45 -23.15 11.23 3.15
C ALA A 45 -21.93 12.15 3.35
N VAL A 46 -21.32 12.66 2.27
CA VAL A 46 -20.12 13.51 2.39
C VAL A 46 -20.45 14.88 2.99
N HIS A 47 -21.64 15.42 2.74
CA HIS A 47 -22.11 16.64 3.41
C HIS A 47 -22.34 16.40 4.91
N GLY A 48 -22.89 15.24 5.27
CA GLY A 48 -23.05 14.85 6.67
C GLY A 48 -21.70 14.69 7.37
N LEU A 49 -20.74 14.03 6.71
CA LEU A 49 -19.37 13.89 7.23
C LEU A 49 -18.69 15.26 7.43
N ARG A 50 -18.87 16.19 6.49
CA ARG A 50 -18.37 17.55 6.64
C ARG A 50 -18.91 18.21 7.90
N THR A 51 -20.23 18.19 8.11
CA THR A 51 -20.85 18.77 9.30
C THR A 51 -20.36 18.09 10.58
N ASP A 52 -20.32 16.77 10.61
CA ASP A 52 -19.85 15.99 11.76
C ASP A 52 -18.40 16.32 12.15
N LEU A 53 -17.50 16.49 11.17
CA LEU A 53 -16.12 16.89 11.42
C LEU A 53 -16.00 18.34 11.92
N VAL A 54 -16.85 19.26 11.46
CA VAL A 54 -16.89 20.62 12.00
C VAL A 54 -17.40 20.60 13.44
N ASP A 55 -18.53 19.93 13.71
CA ASP A 55 -19.12 19.86 15.04
C ASP A 55 -18.14 19.30 16.09
N ALA A 56 -17.29 18.36 15.69
CA ALA A 56 -16.31 17.73 16.56
C ALA A 56 -15.00 18.55 16.76
N TYR A 57 -14.61 19.39 15.79
CA TYR A 57 -13.26 19.95 15.72
C TYR A 57 -13.20 21.44 15.30
N ASP A 58 -14.29 22.19 15.40
CA ASP A 58 -14.44 23.57 14.89
C ASP A 58 -13.28 24.51 15.26
N GLU A 59 -12.73 24.39 16.48
CA GLU A 59 -11.59 25.20 16.94
C GLU A 59 -10.30 25.06 16.11
N HIS A 60 -10.09 23.92 15.43
CA HIS A 60 -8.84 23.62 14.74
C HIS A 60 -9.01 22.92 13.39
N ALA A 61 -10.25 22.71 12.92
CA ALA A 61 -10.50 22.09 11.63
C ALA A 61 -9.96 22.97 10.48
N PRO A 62 -9.37 22.36 9.44
CA PRO A 62 -9.10 23.08 8.20
C PRO A 62 -10.42 23.48 7.52
N LEU A 63 -10.33 24.30 6.47
CA LEU A 63 -11.48 24.59 5.62
C LEU A 63 -12.00 23.29 5.00
N LEU A 64 -13.17 22.83 5.43
CA LEU A 64 -13.78 21.61 4.89
C LEU A 64 -14.63 21.94 3.67
N ASP A 65 -14.25 21.36 2.54
CA ASP A 65 -14.89 21.53 1.24
C ASP A 65 -15.44 20.18 0.73
N VAL A 66 -16.42 20.21 -0.17
CA VAL A 66 -17.02 19.01 -0.77
C VAL A 66 -16.94 19.11 -2.28
N ALA A 67 -16.39 18.07 -2.91
CA ALA A 67 -16.48 17.84 -4.35
C ALA A 67 -17.25 16.55 -4.63
N LEU A 68 -17.97 16.54 -5.75
CA LEU A 68 -18.71 15.36 -6.20
C LEU A 68 -18.24 14.90 -7.57
N ASP A 69 -17.81 15.81 -8.44
CA ASP A 69 -17.24 15.49 -9.74
C ASP A 69 -15.71 15.34 -9.64
N PRO A 70 -15.10 14.35 -10.33
CA PRO A 70 -13.65 14.28 -10.47
C PRO A 70 -13.01 15.58 -10.98
N ASP A 71 -13.69 16.35 -11.84
CA ASP A 71 -13.16 17.61 -12.38
C ASP A 71 -13.09 18.74 -11.34
N ASP A 72 -13.82 18.62 -10.23
CA ASP A 72 -13.80 19.59 -9.13
C ASP A 72 -12.66 19.32 -8.12
N VAL A 73 -11.86 18.27 -8.34
CA VAL A 73 -10.78 17.89 -7.42
C VAL A 73 -9.58 18.80 -7.60
N VAL A 74 -9.22 19.53 -6.54
CA VAL A 74 -8.05 20.40 -6.48
C VAL A 74 -7.35 20.15 -5.15
N ALA A 75 -6.05 19.88 -5.14
CA ALA A 75 -5.25 19.75 -3.92
C ALA A 75 -3.75 19.69 -4.25
N ASP A 76 -2.89 19.90 -3.26
CA ASP A 76 -1.45 19.61 -3.36
C ASP A 76 -1.16 18.12 -3.11
N VAL A 77 -1.98 17.47 -2.28
CA VAL A 77 -1.93 16.02 -2.05
C VAL A 77 -3.30 15.40 -2.27
N VAL A 78 -3.39 14.40 -3.14
CA VAL A 78 -4.62 13.67 -3.44
C VAL A 78 -4.54 12.25 -2.89
N VAL A 79 -5.42 11.91 -1.96
CA VAL A 79 -5.52 10.58 -1.36
C VAL A 79 -6.61 9.77 -2.05
N VAL A 80 -6.23 8.72 -2.76
CA VAL A 80 -7.15 7.88 -3.54
C VAL A 80 -7.67 6.73 -2.68
N ALA A 81 -8.76 6.98 -1.95
CA ALA A 81 -9.52 5.97 -1.20
C ALA A 81 -10.89 5.67 -1.85
N ALA A 82 -11.08 6.09 -3.11
CA ALA A 82 -12.27 5.82 -3.92
C ALA A 82 -12.13 4.47 -4.64
N GLY A 83 -13.18 3.65 -4.57
CA GLY A 83 -13.24 2.35 -5.24
C GLY A 83 -14.25 1.42 -4.58
N ARG A 84 -14.64 0.37 -5.30
CA ARG A 84 -15.36 -0.77 -4.73
C ARG A 84 -14.39 -1.53 -3.83
N THR A 85 -14.88 -2.00 -2.68
CA THR A 85 -14.16 -2.92 -1.80
C THR A 85 -14.74 -4.31 -2.04
N PRO A 86 -13.93 -5.40 -2.05
CA PRO A 86 -14.49 -6.74 -2.10
C PRO A 86 -15.42 -6.94 -0.89
N PRO A 87 -16.63 -7.50 -1.08
CA PRO A 87 -17.43 -7.93 0.06
C PRO A 87 -16.67 -9.00 0.84
N PRO A 88 -16.91 -9.13 2.17
CA PRO A 88 -16.46 -10.32 2.90
C PRO A 88 -16.95 -11.56 2.16
N THR A 89 -16.09 -12.55 1.95
CA THR A 89 -16.49 -13.83 1.35
C THR A 89 -17.45 -14.53 2.32
N SER A 90 -18.76 -14.33 2.16
CA SER A 90 -19.76 -15.01 2.98
C SER A 90 -20.02 -16.45 2.55
N ASP A 91 -19.65 -16.86 1.32
CA ASP A 91 -20.01 -18.19 0.82
C ASP A 91 -18.96 -18.83 -0.12
N GLY A 92 -17.68 -18.49 0.06
CA GLY A 92 -16.59 -19.16 -0.68
C GLY A 92 -16.57 -18.92 -2.20
N VAL A 93 -17.44 -18.06 -2.73
CA VAL A 93 -17.40 -17.59 -4.12
C VAL A 93 -16.75 -16.20 -4.13
N PRO A 94 -15.51 -16.05 -4.61
CA PRO A 94 -14.93 -14.73 -4.78
C PRO A 94 -15.76 -14.00 -5.84
N ALA A 95 -16.27 -12.80 -5.54
CA ALA A 95 -16.47 -11.82 -6.61
C ALA A 95 -15.15 -11.76 -7.37
N SER A 96 -15.15 -12.01 -8.68
CA SER A 96 -13.91 -12.31 -9.37
C SER A 96 -12.93 -11.15 -9.17
N ARG A 97 -11.69 -11.45 -8.76
CA ARG A 97 -10.63 -10.42 -8.56
C ARG A 97 -10.51 -9.51 -9.79
N ALA A 98 -10.87 -10.04 -10.96
CA ALA A 98 -11.01 -9.35 -12.24
C ALA A 98 -12.17 -8.32 -12.29
N GLU A 99 -13.37 -8.63 -11.79
CA GLU A 99 -14.47 -7.65 -11.70
C GLU A 99 -14.13 -6.47 -10.80
N LEU A 100 -13.53 -6.75 -9.63
CA LEU A 100 -13.08 -5.70 -8.73
C LEU A 100 -12.02 -4.81 -9.40
N ALA A 101 -11.06 -5.42 -10.11
CA ALA A 101 -10.06 -4.70 -10.88
C ALA A 101 -10.70 -3.86 -12.00
N ALA A 102 -11.71 -4.38 -12.70
CA ALA A 102 -12.43 -3.66 -13.75
C ALA A 102 -13.12 -2.40 -13.23
N ASP A 103 -13.91 -2.56 -12.17
CA ASP A 103 -14.66 -1.47 -11.55
C ASP A 103 -13.70 -0.38 -11.04
N ASN A 104 -12.64 -0.78 -10.34
CA ASN A 104 -11.70 0.18 -9.77
C ASN A 104 -10.80 0.81 -10.84
N ALA A 105 -10.44 0.10 -11.90
CA ALA A 105 -9.72 0.68 -13.03
C ALA A 105 -10.51 1.80 -13.71
N ALA A 106 -11.83 1.66 -13.85
CA ALA A 106 -12.68 2.72 -14.39
C ALA A 106 -12.68 3.97 -13.49
N VAL A 107 -12.76 3.77 -12.16
CA VAL A 107 -12.68 4.87 -11.18
C VAL A 107 -11.31 5.55 -11.24
N PHE A 108 -10.22 4.79 -11.26
CA PHE A 108 -8.86 5.33 -11.32
C PHE A 108 -8.63 6.12 -12.61
N ARG A 109 -9.09 5.63 -13.76
CA ARG A 109 -8.99 6.35 -15.03
C ARG A 109 -9.73 7.68 -15.01
N ALA A 110 -10.96 7.70 -14.50
CA ALA A 110 -11.75 8.92 -14.42
C ALA A 110 -11.03 10.02 -13.61
N TYR A 111 -10.49 9.68 -12.44
CA TYR A 111 -9.71 10.63 -11.65
C TYR A 111 -8.35 10.97 -12.26
N ALA A 112 -7.67 10.00 -12.88
CA ALA A 112 -6.38 10.24 -13.55
C ALA A 112 -6.54 11.22 -14.72
N ASP A 113 -7.58 11.07 -15.54
CA ASP A 113 -7.86 11.96 -16.66
C ASP A 113 -8.30 13.35 -16.16
N ALA A 114 -9.13 13.44 -15.12
CA ALA A 114 -9.55 14.71 -14.52
C ALA A 114 -8.37 15.48 -13.90
N LEU A 115 -7.53 14.81 -13.11
CA LEU A 115 -6.33 15.42 -12.52
C LEU A 115 -5.31 15.83 -13.59
N ALA A 116 -5.17 15.06 -14.67
CA ALA A 116 -4.30 15.45 -15.78
C ALA A 116 -4.82 16.69 -16.53
N ALA A 117 -6.14 16.87 -16.62
CA ALA A 117 -6.77 17.99 -17.31
C ALA A 117 -6.86 19.27 -16.45
N HIS A 118 -7.12 19.11 -15.15
CA HIS A 118 -7.53 20.21 -14.26
C HIS A 118 -6.63 20.37 -13.02
N GLY A 119 -5.75 19.41 -12.73
CA GLY A 119 -4.82 19.46 -11.61
C GLY A 119 -3.75 20.54 -11.77
N SER A 120 -2.96 20.77 -10.71
CA SER A 120 -1.86 21.74 -10.76
C SER A 120 -0.69 21.25 -11.61
N GLY A 121 -0.61 19.93 -11.85
CA GLY A 121 0.52 19.28 -12.50
C GLY A 121 1.68 18.99 -11.54
N SER A 122 1.53 19.35 -10.26
CA SER A 122 2.51 19.11 -9.19
C SER A 122 1.93 18.34 -8.02
N GLU A 123 0.62 18.03 -8.02
CA GLU A 123 0.01 17.33 -6.89
C GLU A 123 0.59 15.92 -6.71
N VAL A 124 0.82 15.52 -5.46
CA VAL A 124 1.28 14.17 -5.10
C VAL A 124 0.08 13.28 -4.82
N VAL A 125 0.02 12.12 -5.43
CA VAL A 125 -1.10 11.18 -5.34
C VAL A 125 -0.72 9.97 -4.50
N VAL A 126 -1.42 9.80 -3.37
CA VAL A 126 -1.27 8.65 -2.47
C VAL A 126 -2.40 7.65 -2.72
N VAL A 127 -2.06 6.49 -3.30
CA VAL A 127 -3.02 5.44 -3.65
C VAL A 127 -3.26 4.50 -2.47
N VAL A 128 -4.53 4.39 -2.06
CA VAL A 128 -4.96 3.56 -0.94
C VAL A 128 -5.90 2.43 -1.41
N SER A 129 -6.76 2.72 -2.37
CA SER A 129 -7.72 1.77 -2.92
C SER A 129 -7.06 0.55 -3.55
N ASN A 130 -7.64 -0.62 -3.31
CA ASN A 130 -7.14 -1.88 -3.85
C ASN A 130 -7.75 -2.21 -5.22
N PRO A 131 -7.04 -2.91 -6.12
CA PRO A 131 -5.62 -3.27 -6.01
C PRO A 131 -4.72 -2.01 -6.11
N VAL A 132 -3.84 -1.81 -5.13
CA VAL A 132 -3.02 -0.59 -5.03
C VAL A 132 -2.10 -0.47 -6.24
N GLU A 133 -1.51 -1.58 -6.67
CA GLU A 133 -0.59 -1.61 -7.82
C GLU A 133 -1.28 -1.18 -9.12
N LEU A 134 -2.54 -1.60 -9.30
CA LEU A 134 -3.35 -1.21 -10.46
C LEU A 134 -3.66 0.29 -10.45
N GLY A 135 -4.02 0.85 -9.29
CA GLY A 135 -4.25 2.28 -9.14
C GLY A 135 -2.99 3.09 -9.42
N VAL A 136 -1.85 2.68 -8.86
CA VAL A 136 -0.56 3.32 -9.12
C VAL A 136 -0.21 3.26 -10.61
N ALA A 137 -0.41 2.13 -11.29
CA ALA A 137 -0.10 2.00 -12.71
C ALA A 137 -0.92 3.00 -13.56
N ILE A 138 -2.24 3.03 -13.37
CA ILE A 138 -3.16 3.88 -14.14
C ILE A 138 -2.88 5.37 -13.88
N LEU A 139 -2.73 5.75 -12.60
CA LEU A 139 -2.49 7.15 -12.23
C LEU A 139 -1.10 7.62 -12.67
N ALA A 140 -0.07 6.79 -12.54
CA ALA A 140 1.29 7.13 -12.96
C ALA A 140 1.42 7.33 -14.48
N GLU A 141 0.68 6.57 -15.29
CA GLU A 141 0.64 6.72 -16.75
C GLU A 141 0.13 8.11 -17.19
N ARG A 142 -0.75 8.75 -16.40
CA ARG A 142 -1.35 10.05 -16.72
C ARG A 142 -0.69 11.22 -16.02
N LEU A 143 -0.29 11.04 -14.76
CA LEU A 143 0.18 12.12 -13.88
C LEU A 143 1.71 12.20 -13.78
N GLY A 144 2.40 11.15 -14.19
CA GLY A 144 3.85 11.02 -14.05
C GLY A 144 4.23 10.16 -12.84
N ARG A 145 5.22 9.27 -13.04
CA ARG A 145 5.58 8.20 -12.10
C ARG A 145 5.96 8.72 -10.72
N HIS A 146 6.81 9.75 -10.66
CA HIS A 146 7.34 10.31 -9.41
C HIS A 146 6.30 10.95 -8.49
N ARG A 147 5.15 11.35 -9.05
CA ARG A 147 4.06 11.99 -8.29
C ARG A 147 3.09 10.99 -7.67
N VAL A 148 3.16 9.70 -8.05
CA VAL A 148 2.19 8.68 -7.62
C VAL A 148 2.88 7.63 -6.76
N ILE A 149 2.35 7.41 -5.56
CA ILE A 149 2.85 6.40 -4.62
C ILE A 149 1.68 5.65 -3.98
N GLY A 150 1.75 4.32 -3.98
CA GLY A 150 0.82 3.48 -3.24
C GLY A 150 1.31 3.21 -1.82
N MET A 151 0.39 3.25 -0.85
CA MET A 151 0.72 3.09 0.57
C MET A 151 0.92 1.64 1.03
N GLY A 152 0.56 0.66 0.19
CA GLY A 152 0.54 -0.80 0.48
C GLY A 152 1.78 -1.30 1.19
N ALA A 153 2.93 -1.11 0.55
CA ALA A 153 4.23 -1.56 1.03
C ALA A 153 4.64 -0.85 2.34
N TRP A 154 4.15 0.38 2.56
CA TRP A 154 4.42 1.11 3.80
C TRP A 154 3.67 0.51 4.97
N LEU A 155 2.38 0.21 4.80
CA LEU A 155 1.59 -0.46 5.81
C LEU A 155 2.16 -1.84 6.17
N ASP A 156 2.55 -2.62 5.15
CA ASP A 156 3.16 -3.93 5.36
C ASP A 156 4.52 -3.83 6.05
N THR A 157 5.30 -2.79 5.73
CA THR A 157 6.55 -2.45 6.44
C THR A 157 6.30 -2.13 7.91
N LEU A 158 5.29 -1.31 8.23
CA LEU A 158 4.94 -0.96 9.61
C LEU A 158 4.47 -2.20 10.40
N ARG A 159 3.74 -3.11 9.75
CA ARG A 159 3.35 -4.42 10.32
C ARG A 159 4.57 -5.30 10.56
N PHE A 160 5.49 -5.40 9.61
CA PHE A 160 6.71 -6.20 9.76
C PHE A 160 7.58 -5.70 10.91
N ARG A 161 7.82 -4.38 11.00
CA ARG A 161 8.51 -3.77 12.13
C ARG A 161 7.81 -4.06 13.47
N ARG A 162 6.47 -4.09 13.48
CA ARG A 162 5.70 -4.44 14.68
C ARG A 162 5.90 -5.90 15.08
N GLU A 163 5.75 -6.85 14.15
CA GLU A 163 5.88 -8.28 14.45
C GLU A 163 7.31 -8.64 14.89
N LEU A 164 8.34 -8.06 14.25
CA LEU A 164 9.73 -8.15 14.70
C LEU A 164 9.91 -7.61 16.13
N ALA A 165 9.37 -6.41 16.41
CA ALA A 165 9.48 -5.79 17.72
C ALA A 165 8.79 -6.62 18.82
N VAL A 166 7.64 -7.23 18.52
CA VAL A 166 6.96 -8.17 19.43
C VAL A 166 7.84 -9.37 19.73
N SER A 167 8.42 -10.01 18.71
CA SER A 167 9.30 -11.17 18.91
C SER A 167 10.59 -10.84 19.66
N LEU A 168 11.06 -9.60 19.58
CA LEU A 168 12.28 -9.15 20.26
C LEU A 168 12.00 -8.53 21.65
N GLY A 169 10.74 -8.35 22.03
CA GLY A 169 10.38 -7.69 23.29
C GLY A 169 10.74 -6.19 23.34
N VAL A 170 10.76 -5.51 22.19
CA VAL A 170 11.10 -4.08 22.07
C VAL A 170 9.94 -3.26 21.50
N ARG A 171 10.09 -1.92 21.46
CA ARG A 171 9.13 -1.02 20.83
C ARG A 171 9.40 -0.91 19.31
N ARG A 172 8.33 -0.77 18.51
CA ARG A 172 8.39 -0.71 17.04
C ARG A 172 9.37 0.34 16.52
N HIS A 173 9.46 1.52 17.15
CA HIS A 173 10.36 2.59 16.69
C HIS A 173 11.86 2.22 16.77
N ARG A 174 12.22 1.18 17.53
CA ARG A 174 13.59 0.64 17.60
C ARG A 174 13.89 -0.38 16.50
N VAL A 175 12.93 -0.71 15.65
CA VAL A 175 13.06 -1.72 14.60
C VAL A 175 12.85 -1.07 13.25
N GLY A 176 13.89 -1.10 12.42
CA GLY A 176 13.85 -0.81 10.99
C GLY A 176 13.76 -2.09 10.16
N GLY A 177 13.52 -1.92 8.87
CA GLY A 177 13.28 -2.99 7.90
C GLY A 177 12.18 -2.57 6.93
N PHE A 178 12.10 -3.26 5.80
CA PHE A 178 11.14 -2.99 4.73
C PHE A 178 10.48 -4.28 4.24
N VAL A 179 9.26 -4.12 3.73
CA VAL A 179 8.55 -5.13 2.95
C VAL A 179 8.38 -4.58 1.54
N GLY A 180 8.84 -5.34 0.54
CA GLY A 180 8.65 -5.04 -0.88
C GLY A 180 7.58 -5.93 -1.52
N GLY A 181 7.48 -5.90 -2.85
CA GLY A 181 6.60 -6.77 -3.61
C GLY A 181 5.18 -6.23 -3.76
N GLN A 182 4.19 -7.13 -3.80
CA GLN A 182 2.78 -6.77 -3.86
C GLN A 182 2.24 -6.50 -2.45
N HIS A 183 1.30 -5.57 -2.32
CA HIS A 183 0.52 -5.46 -1.10
C HIS A 183 -0.29 -6.75 -0.84
N GLY A 184 -0.11 -7.36 0.33
CA GLY A 184 -0.87 -8.54 0.76
C GLY A 184 -0.22 -9.88 0.42
N GLU A 185 -0.70 -10.56 -0.61
CA GLU A 185 -0.39 -11.99 -0.86
C GLU A 185 1.06 -12.24 -1.26
N ASP A 186 1.59 -11.43 -2.18
CA ASP A 186 2.98 -11.50 -2.63
C ASP A 186 3.87 -10.43 -1.95
N ALA A 187 3.59 -10.11 -0.69
CA ALA A 187 4.43 -9.26 0.14
C ALA A 187 5.77 -9.96 0.46
N VAL A 188 6.88 -9.24 0.37
CA VAL A 188 8.24 -9.79 0.49
C VAL A 188 9.00 -9.12 1.63
N PRO A 189 9.10 -9.76 2.81
CA PRO A 189 9.86 -9.22 3.93
C PRO A 189 11.37 -9.21 3.63
N LEU A 190 11.95 -8.03 3.47
CA LEU A 190 13.37 -7.86 3.13
C LEU A 190 14.22 -7.92 4.41
N TRP A 191 14.53 -9.13 4.87
CA TRP A 191 15.24 -9.34 6.13
C TRP A 191 16.64 -8.73 6.15
N SER A 192 17.32 -8.66 5.01
CA SER A 192 18.59 -7.96 4.83
C SER A 192 18.55 -6.48 5.25
N THR A 193 17.37 -5.86 5.18
CA THR A 193 17.14 -4.45 5.56
C THR A 193 16.84 -4.25 7.04
N VAL A 194 16.64 -5.34 7.81
CA VAL A 194 16.28 -5.22 9.23
C VAL A 194 17.40 -4.53 10.00
N ARG A 195 17.03 -3.54 10.83
CA ARG A 195 17.94 -2.83 11.73
C ARG A 195 17.29 -2.78 13.11
N ILE A 196 18.08 -2.94 14.17
CA ILE A 196 17.59 -2.90 15.54
C ILE A 196 18.44 -1.90 16.30
N SER A 197 17.82 -0.83 16.81
CA SER A 197 18.54 0.26 17.48
C SER A 197 19.30 -0.25 18.70
N GLY A 198 20.61 -0.04 18.69
CA GLY A 198 21.52 -0.44 19.76
C GLY A 198 22.13 -1.84 19.61
N LEU A 199 21.87 -2.54 18.50
CA LEU A 199 22.64 -3.73 18.13
C LEU A 199 23.70 -3.37 17.09
N ASP A 200 24.89 -3.95 17.23
CA ASP A 200 25.89 -3.93 16.18
C ASP A 200 25.53 -4.89 15.01
N VAL A 201 26.40 -4.97 14.01
CA VAL A 201 26.18 -5.81 12.81
C VAL A 201 26.05 -7.29 13.17
N ASP A 202 26.93 -7.82 14.02
CA ASP A 202 26.97 -9.24 14.36
C ASP A 202 25.80 -9.63 15.27
N GLU A 203 25.46 -8.77 16.24
CA GLU A 203 24.31 -8.94 17.11
C GLU A 203 23.00 -8.93 16.33
N ARG A 204 22.87 -7.99 15.38
CA ARG A 204 21.73 -7.91 14.47
C ARG A 204 21.61 -9.16 13.62
N GLU A 205 22.70 -9.65 13.04
CA GLU A 205 22.70 -10.85 12.21
C GLU A 205 22.29 -12.09 13.00
N ARG A 206 22.81 -12.26 14.22
CA ARG A 206 22.36 -13.32 15.14
C ARG A 206 20.87 -13.20 15.49
N ALA A 207 20.38 -11.98 15.73
CA ALA A 207 18.97 -11.75 16.04
C ALA A 207 18.08 -12.09 14.84
N VAL A 208 18.43 -11.67 13.62
CA VAL A 208 17.72 -12.00 12.38
C VAL A 208 17.74 -13.50 12.13
N ALA A 209 18.90 -14.16 12.25
CA ALA A 209 19.02 -15.60 12.07
C ALA A 209 18.12 -16.38 13.03
N ARG A 210 18.06 -15.98 14.31
CA ARG A 210 17.16 -16.57 15.31
C ARG A 210 15.69 -16.37 14.96
N LEU A 211 15.29 -15.18 14.50
CA LEU A 211 13.91 -14.88 14.11
C LEU A 211 13.48 -15.64 12.86
N ARG A 212 14.41 -15.84 11.91
CA ARG A 212 14.17 -16.63 10.70
C ARG A 212 14.18 -18.13 10.96
N ALA A 213 14.87 -18.60 12.01
CA ALA A 213 14.94 -20.00 12.39
C ALA A 213 15.33 -20.93 11.22
N GLY A 214 16.27 -20.49 10.37
CA GLY A 214 16.70 -21.24 9.18
C GLY A 214 15.76 -21.18 7.98
N ARG A 215 14.61 -20.49 8.07
CA ARG A 215 13.66 -20.33 6.96
C ARG A 215 14.19 -19.40 5.87
N THR A 216 13.84 -19.72 4.63
CA THR A 216 14.11 -18.91 3.44
C THR A 216 12.81 -18.45 2.81
N LEU A 217 12.88 -17.40 1.98
CA LEU A 217 11.69 -16.94 1.26
C LEU A 217 11.30 -17.83 0.07
N ALA A 218 12.08 -18.87 -0.24
CA ALA A 218 11.80 -19.80 -1.32
C ALA A 218 10.50 -20.60 -1.11
N THR A 219 10.20 -20.98 0.14
CA THR A 219 8.99 -21.72 0.52
C THR A 219 7.87 -20.83 1.04
N PHE A 220 8.12 -19.52 1.16
CA PHE A 220 7.21 -18.59 1.82
C PHE A 220 5.78 -18.57 1.22
N PRO A 221 5.57 -18.61 -0.11
CA PRO A 221 4.21 -18.67 -0.66
C PRO A 221 3.43 -19.91 -0.23
N ALA A 222 4.09 -21.07 -0.15
CA ALA A 222 3.46 -22.31 0.32
C ALA A 222 3.15 -22.22 1.82
N GLU A 223 4.07 -21.67 2.63
CA GLU A 223 3.84 -21.44 4.05
C GLU A 223 2.67 -20.49 4.31
N VAL A 224 2.52 -19.43 3.51
CA VAL A 224 1.37 -18.52 3.56
C VAL A 224 0.07 -19.25 3.21
N ALA A 225 0.07 -20.09 2.18
CA ALA A 225 -1.10 -20.88 1.79
C ALA A 225 -1.51 -21.87 2.89
N ASP A 226 -0.55 -22.61 3.45
CA ASP A 226 -0.76 -23.55 4.54
C ASP A 226 -1.28 -22.85 5.80
N ALA A 227 -0.71 -21.69 6.12
CA ALA A 227 -1.16 -20.84 7.22
C ALA A 227 -2.62 -20.40 7.05
N LYS A 228 -3.00 -19.90 5.86
CA LYS A 228 -4.39 -19.52 5.57
C LYS A 228 -5.34 -20.72 5.72
N ALA A 229 -4.95 -21.90 5.23
CA ALA A 229 -5.76 -23.12 5.34
C ALA A 229 -5.97 -23.54 6.81
N GLN A 230 -4.90 -23.55 7.62
CA GLN A 230 -4.99 -23.83 9.06
C GLN A 230 -5.89 -22.82 9.77
N LEU A 231 -5.75 -21.55 9.43
CA LEU A 231 -6.56 -20.49 10.00
C LEU A 231 -8.05 -20.62 9.67
N MET A 232 -8.42 -21.00 8.45
CA MET A 232 -9.84 -21.29 8.14
C MET A 232 -10.38 -22.43 8.97
N ALA A 233 -9.61 -23.51 9.11
CA ALA A 233 -10.03 -24.66 9.90
C ALA A 233 -10.31 -24.26 11.36
N VAL A 234 -9.45 -23.42 11.96
CA VAL A 234 -9.63 -22.94 13.34
C VAL A 234 -10.74 -21.90 13.44
N ALA A 235 -10.75 -20.89 12.55
CA ALA A 235 -11.70 -19.78 12.58
C ALA A 235 -13.16 -20.22 12.40
N SER A 236 -13.40 -21.32 11.69
CA SER A 236 -14.75 -21.92 11.56
C SER A 236 -15.36 -22.35 12.89
N ARG A 237 -14.53 -22.57 13.92
CA ARG A 237 -14.94 -22.99 15.26
C ARG A 237 -14.75 -21.87 16.29
N ASP A 238 -13.63 -21.18 16.23
CA ASP A 238 -13.26 -20.13 17.16
C ASP A 238 -12.32 -19.12 16.48
N ILE A 239 -12.86 -17.94 16.17
CA ILE A 239 -12.11 -16.85 15.56
C ILE A 239 -11.02 -16.31 16.49
N ALA A 240 -11.23 -16.30 17.80
CA ALA A 240 -10.26 -15.82 18.78
C ALA A 240 -9.06 -16.78 18.87
N ALA A 241 -9.33 -18.09 18.84
CA ALA A 241 -8.27 -19.10 18.75
C ALA A 241 -7.44 -18.97 17.47
N ALA A 242 -8.06 -18.57 16.35
CA ALA A 242 -7.33 -18.31 15.11
C ALA A 242 -6.35 -17.14 15.26
N PHE A 243 -6.75 -16.04 15.90
CA PHE A 243 -5.82 -14.93 16.21
C PHE A 243 -4.70 -15.34 17.18
N ALA A 244 -5.02 -16.13 18.21
CA ALA A 244 -4.02 -16.64 19.14
C ALA A 244 -3.02 -17.58 18.45
N LEU A 245 -3.47 -18.38 17.47
CA LEU A 245 -2.58 -19.25 16.68
C LEU A 245 -1.56 -18.42 15.89
N ILE A 246 -1.98 -17.31 15.29
CA ILE A 246 -1.07 -16.41 14.54
C ILE A 246 0.08 -15.95 15.43
N ASP A 247 -0.15 -15.65 16.71
CA ASP A 247 0.89 -15.18 17.61
C ASP A 247 2.01 -16.19 17.85
N THR A 248 1.78 -17.48 17.55
CA THR A 248 2.79 -18.54 17.66
C THR A 248 3.71 -18.63 16.45
N TRP A 249 3.37 -17.96 15.35
CA TRP A 249 4.09 -18.05 14.08
C TRP A 249 5.26 -17.07 13.98
N PRO A 250 6.21 -17.33 13.08
CA PRO A 250 7.32 -16.41 12.86
C PRO A 250 6.85 -15.05 12.33
N PRO A 251 7.61 -13.96 12.56
CA PRO A 251 7.15 -12.59 12.32
C PRO A 251 6.76 -12.28 10.88
N ASP A 252 7.49 -12.78 9.89
CA ASP A 252 7.18 -12.66 8.46
C ASP A 252 5.83 -13.28 8.09
N LEU A 253 5.51 -14.47 8.61
CA LEU A 253 4.24 -15.13 8.33
C LEU A 253 3.06 -14.36 8.97
N ARG A 254 3.27 -13.82 10.18
CA ARG A 254 2.27 -12.99 10.88
C ARG A 254 1.91 -11.72 10.11
N VAL A 255 2.85 -11.12 9.36
CA VAL A 255 2.60 -9.92 8.54
C VAL A 255 1.51 -10.14 7.51
N VAL A 256 1.46 -11.33 6.89
CA VAL A 256 0.46 -11.67 5.87
C VAL A 256 -0.79 -12.28 6.51
N ALA A 257 -0.61 -13.18 7.47
CA ALA A 257 -1.70 -13.94 8.08
C ALA A 257 -2.65 -13.05 8.91
N ARG A 258 -2.12 -12.11 9.71
CA ARG A 258 -2.94 -11.31 10.64
C ARG A 258 -3.90 -10.35 9.91
N PRO A 259 -3.45 -9.57 8.91
CA PRO A 259 -4.37 -8.71 8.16
C PRO A 259 -5.42 -9.52 7.39
N TRP A 260 -5.01 -10.66 6.82
CA TRP A 260 -5.92 -11.56 6.13
C TRP A 260 -7.00 -12.12 7.08
N MET A 261 -6.61 -12.60 8.27
CA MET A 261 -7.57 -13.05 9.29
C MET A 261 -8.48 -11.92 9.79
N THR A 262 -7.95 -10.71 9.91
CA THR A 262 -8.76 -9.52 10.23
C THR A 262 -9.87 -9.33 9.19
N HIS A 263 -9.56 -9.45 7.90
CA HIS A 263 -10.57 -9.38 6.85
C HIS A 263 -11.59 -10.52 6.93
N GLN A 264 -11.13 -11.76 7.20
CA GLN A 264 -12.00 -12.93 7.34
C GLN A 264 -12.93 -12.83 8.56
N SER A 265 -12.56 -12.08 9.60
CA SER A 265 -13.45 -11.79 10.74
C SER A 265 -14.60 -10.83 10.43
N GLY A 266 -14.66 -10.28 9.21
CA GLY A 266 -15.61 -9.23 8.80
C GLY A 266 -15.15 -7.81 9.16
N ALA A 267 -14.07 -7.68 9.93
CA ALA A 267 -13.45 -6.40 10.22
C ALA A 267 -12.68 -5.84 9.01
N LYS A 268 -12.58 -4.52 8.92
CA LYS A 268 -11.72 -3.82 7.97
C LYS A 268 -10.52 -3.24 8.69
N THR A 269 -9.42 -3.09 7.97
CA THR A 269 -8.17 -2.53 8.50
C THR A 269 -8.11 -1.00 8.41
N ALA A 270 -9.26 -0.32 8.53
CA ALA A 270 -9.40 1.12 8.26
C ALA A 270 -8.42 1.99 9.07
N THR A 271 -8.30 1.75 10.38
CA THR A 271 -7.40 2.52 11.26
C THR A 271 -5.93 2.36 10.89
N GLY A 272 -5.50 1.13 10.59
CA GLY A 272 -4.10 0.85 10.21
C GLY A 272 -3.76 1.46 8.86
N THR A 273 -4.66 1.30 7.88
CA THR A 273 -4.52 1.87 6.54
C THR A 273 -4.50 3.40 6.58
N ALA A 274 -5.42 4.02 7.34
CA ALA A 274 -5.47 5.47 7.50
C ALA A 274 -4.20 6.02 8.17
N SER A 275 -3.74 5.39 9.26
CA SER A 275 -2.52 5.84 9.93
C SER A 275 -1.30 5.75 9.02
N ALA A 276 -1.14 4.66 8.26
CA ALA A 276 -0.01 4.54 7.32
C ALA A 276 -0.11 5.56 6.18
N THR A 277 -1.32 5.85 5.71
CA THR A 277 -1.57 6.88 4.70
C THR A 277 -1.21 8.26 5.23
N ILE A 278 -1.57 8.58 6.46
CA ILE A 278 -1.29 9.87 7.09
C ILE A 278 0.19 10.05 7.35
N ASP A 279 0.91 9.00 7.75
CA ASP A 279 2.38 9.08 7.87
C ASP A 279 3.03 9.53 6.53
N LEU A 280 2.50 9.08 5.39
CA LEU A 280 2.95 9.53 4.06
C LEU A 280 2.52 10.97 3.75
N VAL A 281 1.27 11.33 4.05
CA VAL A 281 0.75 12.69 3.82
C VAL A 281 1.53 13.71 4.66
N GLU A 282 1.72 13.47 5.97
CA GLU A 282 2.55 14.29 6.85
C GLU A 282 3.97 14.47 6.30
N THR A 283 4.58 13.39 5.81
CA THR A 283 5.91 13.43 5.18
C THR A 283 5.97 14.38 3.99
N ILE A 284 4.98 14.29 3.10
CA ILE A 284 4.91 15.13 1.89
C ILE A 284 4.69 16.60 2.29
N LEU A 285 3.84 16.85 3.29
CA LEU A 285 3.52 18.20 3.77
C LEU A 285 4.65 18.86 4.57
N ASP A 286 5.42 18.08 5.33
CA ASP A 286 6.47 18.57 6.25
C ASP A 286 7.72 19.12 5.55
N GLY A 287 7.86 18.93 4.24
CA GLY A 287 9.05 19.40 3.52
C GLY A 287 10.27 18.47 3.63
N ARG A 288 10.19 17.38 4.40
CA ARG A 288 11.33 16.48 4.69
C ARG A 288 11.37 15.32 3.72
N GLU A 289 12.59 14.92 3.35
CA GLU A 289 12.82 13.64 2.69
C GLU A 289 12.99 12.52 3.71
N ILE A 290 12.22 11.45 3.57
CA ILE A 290 12.39 10.23 4.37
C ILE A 290 12.39 8.99 3.47
N VAL A 291 12.81 7.86 4.04
CA VAL A 291 12.74 6.57 3.37
C VAL A 291 11.51 5.79 3.84
N VAL A 292 10.64 5.45 2.90
CA VAL A 292 9.47 4.58 3.09
C VAL A 292 9.49 3.45 2.07
N ALA A 293 8.72 2.39 2.27
CA ALA A 293 8.41 1.47 1.20
C ALA A 293 7.10 1.90 0.55
N GLY A 294 7.05 2.01 -0.78
CA GLY A 294 5.84 2.39 -1.51
C GLY A 294 5.70 1.59 -2.80
N GLN A 295 4.46 1.36 -3.23
CA GLN A 295 4.22 0.92 -4.60
C GLN A 295 4.48 2.09 -5.54
N VAL A 296 5.49 1.99 -6.38
CA VAL A 296 5.85 3.04 -7.34
C VAL A 296 5.98 2.45 -8.74
N ALA A 297 5.71 3.26 -9.76
CA ALA A 297 5.91 2.87 -11.15
C ALA A 297 7.39 3.05 -11.53
N LEU A 298 8.08 1.92 -11.73
CA LEU A 298 9.48 1.85 -12.10
C LEU A 298 9.66 1.80 -13.62
N ALA A 299 10.78 2.34 -14.07
CA ALA A 299 11.32 2.32 -15.42
C ALA A 299 12.83 1.99 -15.36
N GLY A 300 13.16 0.90 -14.65
CA GLY A 300 14.52 0.41 -14.47
C GLY A 300 15.29 0.96 -13.26
N GLU A 301 14.67 1.73 -12.35
CA GLU A 301 15.36 2.21 -11.14
C GLU A 301 15.67 1.12 -10.11
N ALA A 302 15.06 -0.06 -10.23
CA ALA A 302 15.33 -1.23 -9.40
C ALA A 302 15.67 -2.43 -10.28
N SER A 303 16.53 -3.32 -9.79
CA SER A 303 16.84 -4.60 -10.43
C SER A 303 16.55 -5.74 -9.48
N VAL A 304 15.82 -6.75 -9.96
CA VAL A 304 15.49 -7.98 -9.21
C VAL A 304 15.65 -9.19 -10.13
N GLY A 305 16.16 -10.31 -9.63
CA GLY A 305 16.43 -11.49 -10.46
C GLY A 305 17.43 -11.21 -11.59
N GLY A 306 18.34 -10.25 -11.40
CA GLY A 306 19.32 -9.82 -12.40
C GLY A 306 18.75 -8.97 -13.55
N SER A 307 17.47 -8.59 -13.52
CA SER A 307 16.84 -7.77 -14.56
C SER A 307 16.30 -6.45 -13.98
N PRO A 308 16.40 -5.32 -14.70
CA PRO A 308 15.68 -4.10 -14.34
C PRO A 308 14.17 -4.34 -14.29
N VAL A 309 13.48 -3.62 -13.42
CA VAL A 309 12.02 -3.69 -13.27
C VAL A 309 11.37 -2.52 -14.00
N ASP A 310 10.52 -2.85 -14.97
CA ASP A 310 9.58 -1.92 -15.61
C ASP A 310 8.16 -2.26 -15.15
N GLY A 311 7.46 -1.29 -14.55
CA GLY A 311 6.11 -1.48 -13.99
C GLY A 311 6.03 -1.18 -12.50
N VAL A 312 4.91 -1.53 -11.86
CA VAL A 312 4.67 -1.19 -10.45
C VAL A 312 5.23 -2.25 -9.52
N LEU A 313 5.99 -1.82 -8.50
CA LEU A 313 6.48 -2.71 -7.45
C LEU A 313 6.58 -1.96 -6.12
N GLY A 314 6.30 -2.65 -5.02
CA GLY A 314 6.62 -2.17 -3.67
C GLY A 314 8.13 -2.22 -3.44
N VAL A 315 8.77 -1.07 -3.27
CA VAL A 315 10.21 -0.96 -2.99
C VAL A 315 10.50 0.19 -2.01
N PRO A 316 11.62 0.16 -1.28
CA PRO A 316 12.07 1.31 -0.49
C PRO A 316 12.40 2.49 -1.41
N VAL A 317 11.84 3.66 -1.13
CA VAL A 317 12.02 4.90 -1.89
C VAL A 317 12.22 6.09 -0.96
N VAL A 318 12.90 7.12 -1.44
CA VAL A 318 12.87 8.44 -0.81
C VAL A 318 11.63 9.18 -1.26
N VAL A 319 10.86 9.71 -0.31
CA VAL A 319 9.65 10.51 -0.53
C VAL A 319 9.82 11.88 0.12
N GLY A 320 9.36 12.91 -0.58
CA GLY A 320 9.29 14.29 -0.10
C GLY A 320 8.11 15.05 -0.73
N PRO A 321 8.15 16.40 -0.74
CA PRO A 321 7.04 17.24 -1.17
C PRO A 321 6.61 17.08 -2.63
N GLU A 322 7.55 16.71 -3.50
CA GLU A 322 7.31 16.53 -4.94
C GLU A 322 7.02 15.06 -5.32
N GLY A 323 6.78 14.20 -4.31
CA GLY A 323 6.60 12.77 -4.47
C GLY A 323 7.88 11.99 -4.22
N TRP A 324 8.07 10.86 -4.91
CA TRP A 324 9.23 9.98 -4.71
C TRP A 324 10.35 10.25 -5.70
N THR A 325 11.61 10.24 -5.23
CA THR A 325 12.76 10.73 -6.03
C THR A 325 13.78 9.65 -6.37
N ARG A 326 13.97 8.64 -5.52
CA ARG A 326 14.92 7.56 -5.75
C ARG A 326 14.48 6.25 -5.11
N VAL A 327 14.87 5.14 -5.71
CA VAL A 327 14.76 3.80 -5.14
C VAL A 327 16.01 3.50 -4.30
N LEU A 328 15.82 2.91 -3.13
CA LEU A 328 16.87 2.47 -2.22
C LEU A 328 16.80 0.95 -2.03
N LEU A 329 17.16 0.22 -3.09
CA LEU A 329 17.21 -1.23 -3.09
C LEU A 329 18.64 -1.69 -3.40
N ASP A 330 19.39 -1.98 -2.34
CA ASP A 330 20.71 -2.62 -2.45
C ASP A 330 20.57 -4.05 -3.00
N PRO A 331 21.65 -4.66 -3.54
CA PRO A 331 21.64 -6.06 -3.93
C PRO A 331 21.14 -6.97 -2.80
N LEU A 332 20.06 -7.69 -3.07
CA LEU A 332 19.38 -8.54 -2.10
C LEU A 332 20.05 -9.92 -2.00
N PRO A 333 19.98 -10.60 -0.83
CA PRO A 333 20.31 -12.00 -0.73
C PRO A 333 19.50 -12.86 -1.73
N PRO A 334 20.02 -14.01 -2.20
CA PRO A 334 19.40 -14.77 -3.29
C PRO A 334 17.94 -15.17 -3.08
N ASP A 335 17.52 -15.47 -1.85
CA ASP A 335 16.13 -15.86 -1.57
C ASP A 335 15.17 -14.65 -1.56
N GLU A 336 15.63 -13.50 -1.05
CA GLU A 336 14.90 -12.22 -1.13
C GLU A 336 14.78 -11.72 -2.57
N ASP A 337 15.87 -11.76 -3.33
CA ASP A 337 15.91 -11.36 -4.74
C ASP A 337 14.96 -12.22 -5.59
N ALA A 338 15.06 -13.55 -5.48
CA ALA A 338 14.21 -14.47 -6.22
C ALA A 338 12.73 -14.28 -5.86
N ARG A 339 12.41 -14.07 -4.58
CA ARG A 339 11.02 -13.88 -4.13
C ARG A 339 10.47 -12.53 -4.60
N LEU A 340 11.27 -11.47 -4.58
CA LEU A 340 10.87 -10.16 -5.08
C LEU A 340 10.68 -10.17 -6.60
N ALA A 341 11.51 -10.89 -7.34
CA ALA A 341 11.35 -11.09 -8.78
C ALA A 341 10.05 -11.84 -9.12
N GLN A 342 9.70 -12.88 -8.37
CA GLN A 342 8.42 -13.58 -8.52
C GLN A 342 7.23 -12.65 -8.26
N ALA A 343 7.30 -11.82 -7.20
CA ALA A 343 6.26 -10.84 -6.90
C ALA A 343 6.13 -9.79 -8.02
N ALA A 344 7.24 -9.29 -8.55
CA ALA A 344 7.25 -8.35 -9.66
C ALA A 344 6.58 -8.92 -10.92
N ALA A 345 6.89 -10.17 -11.28
CA ALA A 345 6.26 -10.85 -12.40
C ALA A 345 4.74 -11.04 -12.18
N ALA A 346 4.31 -11.39 -10.97
CA ALA A 346 2.89 -11.54 -10.64
C ALA A 346 2.13 -10.20 -10.73
N VAL A 347 2.72 -9.11 -10.25
CA VAL A 347 2.13 -7.76 -10.35
C VAL A 347 2.02 -7.31 -11.80
N ALA A 348 3.07 -7.52 -12.60
CA ALA A 348 3.06 -7.20 -14.02
C ALA A 348 1.96 -7.98 -14.77
N ALA A 349 1.86 -9.30 -14.54
CA ALA A 349 0.82 -10.14 -15.14
C ALA A 349 -0.60 -9.72 -14.73
N GLY A 350 -0.80 -9.35 -13.46
CA GLY A 350 -2.10 -8.91 -12.95
C GLY A 350 -2.54 -7.53 -13.46
N SER A 351 -1.59 -6.66 -13.80
CA SER A 351 -1.86 -5.29 -14.26
C SER A 351 -1.97 -5.18 -15.78
N ALA A 352 -1.28 -6.05 -16.52
CA ALA A 352 -1.20 -6.02 -17.98
C ALA A 352 -2.55 -5.88 -18.72
N PRO A 353 -3.68 -6.51 -18.30
CA PRO A 353 -4.96 -6.34 -18.99
C PRO A 353 -5.55 -4.91 -18.89
N TRP A 354 -5.04 -4.09 -17.97
CA TRP A 354 -5.61 -2.81 -17.60
C TRP A 354 -4.72 -1.62 -17.95
N THR A 355 -3.46 -1.88 -18.31
CA THR A 355 -2.41 -0.90 -18.61
C THR A 355 -2.00 -0.99 -20.07
N GLY A 356 -1.57 0.12 -20.68
CA GLY A 356 -1.24 0.18 -22.12
C GLY A 356 0.06 -0.54 -22.53
N THR A 357 0.82 -1.09 -21.58
CA THR A 357 2.10 -1.75 -21.81
C THR A 357 1.95 -3.18 -22.31
N THR A 358 2.29 -3.41 -23.58
CA THR A 358 2.55 -4.75 -24.10
C THR A 358 3.81 -5.30 -23.44
N PRO A 359 3.86 -6.56 -22.96
CA PRO A 359 5.08 -7.11 -22.42
C PRO A 359 6.16 -7.09 -23.51
N THR A 360 7.31 -6.48 -23.23
CA THR A 360 8.49 -6.56 -24.09
C THR A 360 8.96 -8.01 -24.11
N THR A 361 8.47 -8.78 -25.08
CA THR A 361 9.04 -10.08 -25.40
C THR A 361 10.45 -9.85 -25.94
N THR A 362 11.45 -10.20 -25.15
CA THR A 362 12.85 -10.32 -25.60
C THR A 362 12.88 -11.14 -26.90
N PRO A 363 13.46 -10.64 -28.00
CA PRO A 363 13.58 -11.45 -29.20
C PRO A 363 14.51 -12.61 -28.88
N ALA A 364 14.00 -13.83 -29.06
CA ALA A 364 14.82 -15.03 -29.01
C ALA A 364 15.98 -14.86 -29.98
N THR A 365 17.20 -14.82 -29.45
CA THR A 365 18.43 -14.95 -30.21
C THR A 365 18.39 -16.31 -30.90
N THR A 366 18.05 -16.34 -32.18
CA THR A 366 18.29 -17.50 -33.03
C THR A 366 19.79 -17.63 -33.22
N ASP A 367 20.34 -18.61 -32.53
CA ASP A 367 21.71 -19.08 -32.63
C ASP A 367 21.92 -19.60 -34.06
N GLY A 368 22.60 -18.80 -34.89
CA GLY A 368 23.03 -19.16 -36.23
C GLY A 368 24.37 -19.87 -36.17
N ALA A 369 24.34 -21.17 -35.85
CA ALA A 369 25.50 -22.03 -35.96
C ALA A 369 25.84 -22.31 -37.43
N ALA A 370 27.12 -22.20 -37.73
CA ALA A 370 27.79 -22.40 -39.00
C ALA A 370 27.36 -23.65 -39.80
N ARG A 371 27.25 -23.47 -41.13
CA ARG A 371 28.01 -24.22 -42.15
C ARG A 371 28.04 -23.46 -43.46
#